data_AF-A0AAD3CSB1-F1
#
_entry.id   AF-A0AAD3CSB1-F1
#
_cell.length_a   1.000
_cell.length_b   1.000
_cell.length_c   1.000
_cell.angle_alpha   90.00
_cell.angle_beta   90.00
_cell.angle_gamma   90.00
#
_symmetry.space_group_name_H-M   'P 1'
#
loop_
_entity.id
_entity.type
_entity.pdbx_description
1 polymer ?
#
loop_
_entity_poly.entity_id
_entity_poly.type
_entity_poly.pdbx_seq_one_letter_code
_entity_poly.pdbx_strand_id
1 'polypeptide(L)'
;MKLSNALLFISASYAATVASAKRTSAESRLAQAAQERKLQTQDIQKNACFSDEDFTVYFKGKCDFDSLVNRMNLKVEENDLCINSGKEEVMLLVGEAHPDREPYARMKVDQMCQKAMDDGMTLPSKSVPWEKVANKGANFDKQYYDGNTFWNEEFETNYDAIIPGVPSNRLSRDAERVGDLYETVAERLSFQWPDIDNFEQCELRAAMCCWVSDRQANDNNGNCATPYDSRCLNADPADNTEICGVDMERSGTSSIFTDDGFSFYPGNAEGATHCHGFAWGQDLTEPDYRYAANNLFYVSMYDHMYQRGYVRNVPGAPMCGCLEKMPVVTRSDCTEIEALEIWKFEWDADAGTEQFGAFTASLDRSEIEFNACRGAGRNNDLESFYERLYREGRASLEDRQMVKRTLVGNDRCEVGREQMMYLRGREEVFPATPFDTTGNTFYTITTSAANLSNSAYNNGVLYVTSGGDVKLAQASEAYLPRAKWYFTKTDNNGQDLGEALITIRPTQGSINDNIDHLASNYHGHVEMHSADGLSGREKWYLQKVPDSEDEYYIKISGGTSAGDVFLSVNSDRNIDLDPRDDQDGRTRWTITEVVV
;
A
#
# COMPACT_ATOMS: atom_id res chain seq x y z
N MET A 1 -5.19 8.22 79.99
CA MET A 1 -5.03 8.48 78.54
C MET A 1 -3.57 8.80 78.12
N LYS A 2 -2.53 8.21 78.75
CA LYS A 2 -1.11 8.52 78.43
C LYS A 2 -0.17 7.30 78.27
N LEU A 3 -0.69 6.07 78.23
CA LEU A 3 0.13 4.87 77.97
C LEU A 3 -0.08 4.24 76.57
N SER A 4 -1.23 4.44 75.91
CA SER A 4 -1.47 3.85 74.58
C SER A 4 -0.66 4.49 73.44
N ASN A 5 -0.31 5.78 73.54
CA ASN A 5 0.43 6.46 72.46
C ASN A 5 1.92 6.09 72.44
N ALA A 6 2.53 5.75 73.57
CA ALA A 6 3.95 5.39 73.62
C ALA A 6 4.23 4.01 73.00
N LEU A 7 3.32 3.03 73.15
CA LEU A 7 3.47 1.72 72.51
C LEU A 7 3.27 1.75 70.98
N LEU A 8 2.39 2.62 70.49
CA LEU A 8 2.15 2.79 69.04
C LEU A 8 3.33 3.42 68.29
N PHE A 9 4.06 4.34 68.94
CA PHE A 9 5.24 4.96 68.33
C PHE A 9 6.45 4.00 68.27
N ILE A 10 6.59 3.11 69.25
CA ILE A 10 7.68 2.12 69.28
C ILE A 10 7.44 1.02 68.23
N SER A 11 6.19 0.56 68.04
CA SER A 11 5.87 -0.46 67.02
C SER A 11 6.01 0.06 65.58
N ALA A 12 5.61 1.32 65.32
CA ALA A 12 5.75 1.94 64.01
C ALA A 12 7.22 2.21 63.63
N SER A 13 8.05 2.63 64.58
CA SER A 13 9.48 2.88 64.35
C SER A 13 10.25 1.58 64.09
N TYR A 14 9.86 0.48 64.76
CA TYR A 14 10.44 -0.85 64.53
C TYR A 14 10.00 -1.45 63.19
N ALA A 15 8.75 -1.26 62.78
CA ALA A 15 8.25 -1.70 61.48
C ALA A 15 8.93 -0.96 60.31
N ALA A 16 9.16 0.35 60.44
CA ALA A 16 9.84 1.16 59.43
C ALA A 16 11.33 0.79 59.26
N THR A 17 12.03 0.48 60.35
CA THR A 17 13.44 0.03 60.29
C THR A 17 13.57 -1.38 59.70
N VAL A 18 12.65 -2.30 60.02
CA VAL A 18 12.62 -3.65 59.42
C VAL A 18 12.27 -3.60 57.93
N ALA A 19 11.36 -2.72 57.51
CA ALA A 19 11.03 -2.54 56.10
C ALA A 19 12.19 -1.92 55.28
N SER A 20 12.90 -0.94 55.85
CA SER A 20 14.09 -0.32 55.25
C SER A 20 15.23 -1.33 55.07
N ALA A 21 15.51 -2.14 56.10
CA ALA A 21 16.53 -3.20 56.05
C ALA A 21 16.20 -4.33 55.05
N LYS A 22 14.90 -4.66 54.88
CA LYS A 22 14.45 -5.62 53.86
C LYS A 22 14.61 -5.07 52.44
N ARG A 23 14.38 -3.77 52.21
CA ARG A 23 14.60 -3.12 50.91
C ARG A 23 16.08 -3.11 50.51
N THR A 24 16.96 -2.71 51.42
CA THR A 24 18.42 -2.72 51.17
C THR A 24 18.95 -4.13 50.94
N SER A 25 18.40 -5.15 51.62
CA SER A 25 18.73 -6.56 51.36
C SER A 25 18.21 -7.08 50.03
N ALA A 26 17.14 -6.52 49.47
CA ALA A 26 16.61 -6.94 48.18
C ALA A 26 17.40 -6.31 47.02
N GLU A 27 17.73 -5.02 47.15
CA GLU A 27 18.59 -4.30 46.21
C GLU A 27 20.00 -4.88 46.16
N SER A 28 20.58 -5.27 47.30
CA SER A 28 21.90 -5.90 47.33
C SER A 28 21.91 -7.28 46.66
N ARG A 29 20.85 -8.09 46.84
CA ARG A 29 20.71 -9.39 46.15
C ARG A 29 20.52 -9.24 44.65
N LEU A 30 19.78 -8.22 44.20
CA LEU A 30 19.62 -7.90 42.78
C LEU A 30 20.95 -7.46 42.17
N ALA A 31 21.71 -6.60 42.86
CA ALA A 31 23.04 -6.17 42.41
C ALA A 31 24.03 -7.35 42.36
N GLN A 32 24.00 -8.22 43.36
CA GLN A 32 24.86 -9.41 43.42
C GLN A 32 24.50 -10.43 42.33
N ALA A 33 23.22 -10.67 42.08
CA ALA A 33 22.75 -11.51 40.97
C ALA A 33 23.10 -10.92 39.60
N ALA A 34 23.08 -9.59 39.43
CA ALA A 34 23.52 -8.93 38.22
C ALA A 34 25.04 -9.07 38.00
N GLN A 35 25.82 -9.03 39.08
CA GLN A 35 27.27 -9.19 39.04
C GLN A 35 27.68 -10.65 38.79
N GLU A 36 26.99 -11.62 39.39
CA GLU A 36 27.16 -13.05 39.09
C GLU A 36 26.80 -13.37 37.63
N ARG A 37 25.70 -12.80 37.12
CA ARG A 37 25.37 -12.92 35.69
C ARG A 37 26.45 -12.32 34.78
N LYS A 38 27.07 -11.20 35.17
CA LYS A 38 28.20 -10.61 34.44
C LYS A 38 29.41 -11.55 34.42
N LEU A 39 29.78 -12.12 35.55
CA LEU A 39 30.89 -13.09 35.63
C LEU A 39 30.62 -14.35 34.80
N GLN A 40 29.39 -14.87 34.87
CA GLN A 40 28.99 -16.04 34.10
C GLN A 40 29.03 -15.76 32.59
N THR A 41 28.60 -14.58 32.16
CA THR A 41 28.68 -14.16 30.76
C THR A 41 30.14 -14.02 30.29
N GLN A 42 31.03 -13.54 31.17
CA GLN A 42 32.48 -13.41 30.90
C GLN A 42 33.19 -14.76 30.75
N ASP A 43 32.90 -15.76 31.59
CA ASP A 43 33.48 -17.10 31.45
C ASP A 43 32.95 -17.83 30.22
N ILE A 44 31.71 -17.55 29.84
CA ILE A 44 31.12 -18.21 28.68
C ILE A 44 31.70 -17.64 27.37
N GLN A 45 31.95 -16.33 27.24
CA GLN A 45 32.56 -15.75 26.02
C GLN A 45 34.01 -16.16 25.77
N LYS A 46 34.79 -16.49 26.81
CA LYS A 46 36.12 -17.12 26.67
C LYS A 46 36.09 -18.51 26.04
N ASN A 47 34.91 -19.13 25.94
CA ASN A 47 34.74 -20.41 25.26
C ASN A 47 34.42 -20.25 23.77
N ALA A 48 34.30 -19.01 23.26
CA ALA A 48 34.22 -18.77 21.82
C ALA A 48 35.56 -19.12 21.18
N CYS A 49 35.52 -19.83 20.06
CA CYS A 49 36.72 -20.25 19.34
C CYS A 49 37.48 -19.07 18.70
N PHE A 50 36.77 -17.98 18.40
CA PHE A 50 37.31 -16.83 17.67
C PHE A 50 37.27 -15.51 18.46
N SER A 51 37.08 -15.53 19.78
CA SER A 51 37.01 -14.29 20.57
C SER A 51 38.31 -13.49 20.60
N ASP A 52 39.45 -14.17 20.45
CA ASP A 52 40.77 -13.61 20.77
C ASP A 52 41.48 -13.01 19.55
N GLU A 53 40.92 -13.16 18.34
CA GLU A 53 41.50 -12.65 17.10
C GLU A 53 40.43 -11.98 16.24
N ASP A 54 40.78 -10.87 15.61
CA ASP A 54 39.91 -10.21 14.64
C ASP A 54 39.59 -11.12 13.46
N PHE A 55 38.34 -11.10 13.03
CA PHE A 55 37.96 -11.82 11.82
C PHE A 55 36.79 -11.17 11.11
N THR A 56 36.67 -11.53 9.83
CA THR A 56 35.55 -11.11 9.00
C THR A 56 34.91 -12.30 8.33
N VAL A 57 33.58 -12.27 8.24
CA VAL A 57 32.82 -13.17 7.39
C VAL A 57 31.93 -12.40 6.43
N TYR A 58 31.80 -12.94 5.22
CA TYR A 58 30.93 -12.43 4.17
C TYR A 58 29.92 -13.48 3.77
N PHE A 59 28.70 -13.06 3.48
CA PHE A 59 27.68 -13.93 2.90
C PHE A 59 26.69 -13.15 2.03
N LYS A 60 26.01 -13.88 1.14
CA LYS A 60 24.98 -13.36 0.24
C LYS A 60 23.60 -13.67 0.81
N GLY A 61 22.63 -12.80 0.56
CA GLY A 61 21.22 -13.02 0.91
C GLY A 61 20.72 -12.08 2.01
N LYS A 62 19.84 -12.56 2.87
CA LYS A 62 19.25 -11.74 3.95
C LYS A 62 20.25 -11.58 5.10
N CYS A 63 20.39 -10.37 5.62
CA CYS A 63 21.11 -10.15 6.87
C CYS A 63 20.23 -10.62 8.03
N ASP A 64 20.50 -11.81 8.54
CA ASP A 64 19.82 -12.38 9.69
C ASP A 64 20.72 -13.36 10.46
N PHE A 65 20.24 -13.78 11.63
CA PHE A 65 20.93 -14.73 12.50
C PHE A 65 21.25 -16.04 11.79
N ASP A 66 20.31 -16.60 11.01
CA ASP A 66 20.48 -17.93 10.41
C ASP A 66 21.53 -17.91 9.28
N SER A 67 21.56 -16.84 8.47
CA SER A 67 22.57 -16.63 7.43
C SER A 67 23.96 -16.46 8.02
N LEU A 68 24.06 -15.72 9.13
CA LEU A 68 25.30 -15.60 9.89
C LEU A 68 25.75 -16.97 10.46
N VAL A 69 24.85 -17.73 11.07
CA VAL A 69 25.14 -19.08 11.59
C VAL A 69 25.63 -20.01 10.47
N ASN A 70 24.98 -19.99 9.32
CA ASN A 70 25.39 -20.78 8.17
C ASN A 70 26.82 -20.43 7.73
N ARG A 71 27.15 -19.14 7.71
CA ARG A 71 28.51 -18.72 7.38
C ARG A 71 29.52 -19.07 8.47
N MET A 72 29.13 -18.98 9.74
CA MET A 72 29.97 -19.34 10.88
C MET A 72 30.21 -20.85 10.99
N ASN A 73 29.28 -21.70 10.58
CA ASN A 73 29.53 -23.15 10.49
C ASN A 73 30.73 -23.45 9.58
N LEU A 74 30.81 -22.80 8.41
CA LEU A 74 31.95 -22.95 7.51
C LEU A 74 33.25 -22.46 8.14
N LYS A 75 33.21 -21.35 8.89
CA LYS A 75 34.39 -20.80 9.57
C LYS A 75 34.86 -21.71 10.72
N VAL A 76 33.94 -22.28 11.47
CA VAL A 76 34.22 -23.27 12.53
C VAL A 76 34.90 -24.51 11.94
N GLU A 77 34.41 -25.00 10.80
CA GLU A 77 34.99 -26.16 10.09
C GLU A 77 36.43 -25.92 9.61
N GLU A 78 36.85 -24.67 9.42
CA GLU A 78 38.23 -24.30 9.10
C GLU A 78 39.18 -24.38 10.31
N ASN A 79 38.65 -24.49 11.53
CA ASN A 79 39.41 -24.57 12.78
C ASN A 79 39.17 -25.91 13.50
N ASP A 80 40.05 -26.89 13.27
CA ASP A 80 39.99 -28.22 13.87
C ASP A 80 39.98 -28.23 15.42
N LEU A 81 40.40 -27.14 16.07
CA LEU A 81 40.40 -27.01 17.53
C LEU A 81 39.08 -26.46 18.08
N CYS A 82 38.20 -25.95 17.21
CA CYS A 82 36.91 -25.42 17.60
C CYS A 82 35.91 -26.55 17.84
N ILE A 83 35.37 -26.62 19.06
CA ILE A 83 34.40 -27.65 19.46
C ILE A 83 32.94 -27.17 19.38
N ASN A 84 32.73 -25.87 19.19
CA ASN A 84 31.41 -25.25 19.13
C ASN A 84 30.81 -25.46 17.74
N SER A 85 29.50 -25.62 17.65
CA SER A 85 28.79 -25.40 16.38
C SER A 85 28.82 -23.91 15.99
N GLY A 86 28.61 -23.58 14.72
CA GLY A 86 28.54 -22.17 14.29
C GLY A 86 27.41 -21.39 14.98
N LYS A 87 26.32 -22.07 15.38
CA LYS A 87 25.25 -21.47 16.18
C LYS A 87 25.72 -21.12 17.59
N GLU A 88 26.35 -22.07 18.28
CA GLU A 88 26.92 -21.84 19.61
C GLU A 88 27.96 -20.72 19.55
N GLU A 89 28.82 -20.72 18.53
CA GLU A 89 29.84 -19.69 18.34
C GLU A 89 29.21 -18.30 18.17
N VAL A 90 28.19 -18.15 17.32
CA VAL A 90 27.46 -16.87 17.20
C VAL A 90 26.84 -16.45 18.52
N MET A 91 26.16 -17.38 19.22
CA MET A 91 25.54 -17.09 20.52
C MET A 91 26.57 -16.65 21.57
N LEU A 92 27.76 -17.24 21.55
CA LEU A 92 28.89 -16.85 22.41
C LEU A 92 29.36 -15.43 22.06
N LEU A 93 29.67 -15.16 20.79
CA LEU A 93 30.19 -13.88 20.33
C LEU A 93 29.22 -12.72 20.59
N VAL A 94 27.91 -12.94 20.48
CA VAL A 94 26.90 -11.90 20.83
C VAL A 94 26.55 -11.85 22.32
N GLY A 95 27.15 -12.71 23.16
CA GLY A 95 27.01 -12.70 24.62
C GLY A 95 25.70 -13.31 25.14
N GLU A 96 25.10 -14.22 24.39
CA GLU A 96 23.80 -14.89 24.67
C GLU A 96 23.95 -16.42 24.70
N ALA A 97 25.00 -16.90 25.33
CA ALA A 97 25.49 -18.26 25.16
C ALA A 97 24.67 -19.40 25.80
N HIS A 98 23.62 -19.10 26.57
CA HIS A 98 22.73 -20.13 27.07
C HIS A 98 21.74 -20.53 25.96
N PRO A 99 21.51 -21.82 25.66
CA PRO A 99 20.61 -22.24 24.58
C PRO A 99 19.21 -21.59 24.62
N ASP A 100 18.60 -21.50 25.81
CA ASP A 100 17.30 -20.83 26.01
C ASP A 100 17.29 -19.32 25.68
N ARG A 101 18.46 -18.71 25.44
CA ARG A 101 18.61 -17.29 25.08
C ARG A 101 18.83 -17.05 23.59
N GLU A 102 18.67 -18.08 22.76
CA GLU A 102 18.66 -17.92 21.30
C GLU A 102 17.74 -16.78 20.81
N PRO A 103 16.52 -16.56 21.35
CA PRO A 103 15.69 -15.43 20.91
C PRO A 103 16.36 -14.06 21.13
N TYR A 104 17.15 -13.92 22.21
CA TYR A 104 17.91 -12.69 22.47
C TYR A 104 19.12 -12.57 21.56
N ALA A 105 19.77 -13.70 21.21
CA ALA A 105 20.87 -13.73 20.25
C ALA A 105 20.38 -13.28 18.85
N ARG A 106 19.23 -13.81 18.41
CA ARG A 106 18.56 -13.39 17.17
C ARG A 106 18.28 -11.90 17.17
N MET A 107 17.62 -11.40 18.22
CA MET A 107 17.33 -9.98 18.36
C MET A 107 18.59 -9.09 18.27
N LYS A 108 19.72 -9.51 18.86
CA LYS A 108 20.99 -8.75 18.77
C LYS A 108 21.54 -8.72 17.35
N VAL A 109 21.53 -9.84 16.64
CA VAL A 109 21.98 -9.88 15.24
C VAL A 109 21.04 -9.08 14.35
N ASP A 110 19.74 -9.17 14.56
CA ASP A 110 18.73 -8.41 13.81
C ASP A 110 18.94 -6.89 14.01
N GLN A 111 19.27 -6.45 15.23
CA GLN A 111 19.63 -5.06 15.50
C GLN A 111 20.91 -4.61 14.76
N MET A 112 21.92 -5.48 14.67
CA MET A 112 23.14 -5.19 13.89
C MET A 112 22.79 -5.07 12.40
N CYS A 113 21.98 -5.99 11.88
CA CYS A 113 21.52 -5.98 10.50
C CYS A 113 20.68 -4.74 10.16
N GLN A 114 19.74 -4.37 11.03
CA GLN A 114 18.95 -3.15 10.85
C GLN A 114 19.86 -1.92 10.79
N LYS A 115 20.82 -1.82 11.72
CA LYS A 115 21.79 -0.72 11.69
C LYS A 115 22.60 -0.72 10.39
N ALA A 116 23.05 -1.88 9.92
CA ALA A 116 23.80 -2.01 8.68
C ALA A 116 22.98 -1.58 7.44
N MET A 117 21.68 -1.88 7.42
CA MET A 117 20.74 -1.42 6.39
C MET A 117 20.56 0.10 6.44
N ASP A 118 20.30 0.65 7.63
CA ASP A 118 20.12 2.09 7.83
C ASP A 118 21.37 2.87 7.41
N ASP A 119 22.55 2.39 7.82
CA ASP A 119 23.84 2.94 7.41
C ASP A 119 24.02 2.86 5.88
N GLY A 120 23.62 1.75 5.26
CA GLY A 120 23.63 1.57 3.80
C GLY A 120 22.77 2.58 3.04
N MET A 121 21.69 3.06 3.66
CA MET A 121 20.78 4.04 3.08
C MET A 121 21.15 5.50 3.41
N THR A 122 21.91 5.75 4.47
CA THR A 122 22.14 7.10 4.99
C THR A 122 23.58 7.59 4.86
N LEU A 123 24.58 6.70 4.89
CA LEU A 123 25.98 7.10 4.83
C LEU A 123 26.38 7.60 3.44
N PRO A 124 27.07 8.75 3.30
CA PRO A 124 27.49 9.29 2.00
C PRO A 124 28.40 8.39 1.16
N SER A 125 29.01 7.36 1.76
CA SER A 125 29.82 6.36 1.06
C SER A 125 29.00 5.19 0.48
N LYS A 126 27.73 5.06 0.88
CA LYS A 126 26.83 3.95 0.54
C LYS A 126 25.51 4.42 -0.09
N SER A 127 25.17 5.69 0.07
CA SER A 127 24.02 6.31 -0.55
C SER A 127 24.29 7.68 -1.15
N VAL A 128 23.41 8.08 -2.05
CA VAL A 128 23.41 9.39 -2.69
C VAL A 128 22.15 10.15 -2.28
N PRO A 129 22.28 11.31 -1.60
CA PRO A 129 21.15 12.18 -1.29
C PRO A 129 20.44 12.62 -2.56
N TRP A 130 19.10 12.68 -2.51
CA TRP A 130 18.30 12.96 -3.72
C TRP A 130 18.64 14.29 -4.39
N GLU A 131 18.92 15.33 -3.60
CA GLU A 131 19.34 16.65 -4.12
C GLU A 131 20.60 16.61 -5.00
N LYS A 132 21.39 15.53 -4.93
CA LYS A 132 22.57 15.31 -5.77
C LYS A 132 22.25 14.59 -7.07
N VAL A 133 21.04 14.07 -7.26
CA VAL A 133 20.64 13.34 -8.47
C VAL A 133 20.66 14.30 -9.66
N ALA A 134 19.75 15.27 -9.73
CA ALA A 134 19.83 16.32 -10.75
C ALA A 134 20.94 17.33 -10.44
N ASN A 135 21.26 17.54 -9.15
CA ASN A 135 22.23 18.52 -8.66
C ASN A 135 21.92 19.95 -9.16
N LYS A 136 20.63 20.30 -9.22
CA LYS A 136 20.09 21.61 -9.63
C LYS A 136 19.28 22.30 -8.54
N GLY A 137 19.19 21.69 -7.35
CA GLY A 137 18.50 22.20 -6.17
C GLY A 137 17.06 21.68 -6.05
N ALA A 138 16.53 21.68 -4.82
CA ALA A 138 15.23 21.09 -4.50
C ALA A 138 14.07 21.64 -5.34
N ASN A 139 14.08 22.94 -5.66
CA ASN A 139 13.06 23.53 -6.54
C ASN A 139 13.10 22.93 -7.95
N PHE A 140 14.29 22.62 -8.47
CA PHE A 140 14.39 21.97 -9.77
C PHE A 140 13.81 20.55 -9.71
N ASP A 141 14.20 19.78 -8.70
CA ASP A 141 13.73 18.39 -8.54
C ASP A 141 12.20 18.35 -8.40
N LYS A 142 11.64 19.23 -7.56
CA LYS A 142 10.19 19.41 -7.41
C LYS A 142 9.53 19.75 -8.74
N GLN A 143 10.00 20.80 -9.43
CA GLN A 143 9.40 21.24 -10.69
C GLN A 143 9.55 20.19 -11.81
N TYR A 144 10.61 19.37 -11.79
CA TYR A 144 10.77 18.25 -12.70
C TYR A 144 9.63 17.22 -12.52
N TYR A 145 9.34 16.81 -11.29
CA TYR A 145 8.26 15.85 -11.02
C TYR A 145 6.85 16.43 -11.22
N ASP A 146 6.75 17.74 -11.31
CA ASP A 146 5.53 18.45 -11.67
C ASP A 146 5.30 18.55 -13.18
N GLY A 147 6.28 18.13 -14.01
CA GLY A 147 6.21 18.23 -15.47
C GLY A 147 6.75 19.55 -16.04
N ASN A 148 7.38 20.38 -15.21
CA ASN A 148 8.00 21.65 -15.61
C ASN A 148 9.52 21.50 -15.78
N THR A 149 10.20 22.62 -15.98
CA THR A 149 11.65 22.76 -16.22
C THR A 149 12.05 22.44 -17.65
N PHE A 150 13.25 22.88 -18.02
CA PHE A 150 13.82 22.58 -19.33
C PHE A 150 14.02 21.07 -19.58
N TRP A 151 14.05 20.23 -18.54
CA TRP A 151 14.06 18.76 -18.73
C TRP A 151 12.74 18.22 -19.27
N ASN A 152 11.62 18.91 -19.04
CA ASN A 152 10.32 18.52 -19.58
C ASN A 152 9.86 19.37 -20.77
N GLU A 153 10.33 20.61 -20.87
CA GLU A 153 9.78 21.60 -21.81
C GLU A 153 10.60 21.75 -23.09
N GLU A 154 11.93 21.60 -23.01
CA GLU A 154 12.83 21.83 -24.14
C GLU A 154 13.04 20.57 -24.99
N PHE A 155 13.15 20.78 -26.30
CA PHE A 155 13.57 19.81 -27.30
C PHE A 155 14.87 20.29 -27.98
N GLU A 156 15.60 19.38 -28.64
CA GLU A 156 16.79 19.75 -29.42
C GLU A 156 16.38 20.68 -30.57
N THR A 157 16.99 21.86 -30.68
CA THR A 157 16.56 22.88 -31.66
C THR A 157 17.74 23.54 -32.35
N ASN A 158 17.59 23.83 -33.64
CA ASN A 158 18.54 24.68 -34.38
C ASN A 158 18.06 26.13 -34.49
N TYR A 159 16.88 26.47 -33.95
CA TYR A 159 16.44 27.84 -33.85
C TYR A 159 17.33 28.60 -32.86
N ASP A 160 17.69 29.84 -33.21
CA ASP A 160 18.59 30.71 -32.45
C ASP A 160 19.99 30.13 -32.15
N ALA A 161 20.43 29.14 -32.93
CA ALA A 161 21.79 28.61 -32.87
C ALA A 161 22.85 29.69 -33.19
N ILE A 162 23.76 29.93 -32.24
CA ILE A 162 24.89 30.87 -32.41
C ILE A 162 25.83 30.40 -33.54
N ILE A 163 25.97 29.08 -33.71
CA ILE A 163 26.79 28.46 -34.75
C ILE A 163 25.85 27.72 -35.71
N PRO A 164 25.82 28.06 -37.00
CA PRO A 164 24.96 27.38 -37.97
C PRO A 164 25.19 25.85 -37.98
N GLY A 165 24.11 25.09 -37.80
CA GLY A 165 24.15 23.62 -37.78
C GLY A 165 24.59 23.00 -36.46
N VAL A 166 24.83 23.80 -35.41
CA VAL A 166 24.98 23.32 -34.03
C VAL A 166 23.69 23.66 -33.28
N PRO A 167 22.98 22.68 -32.72
CA PRO A 167 21.78 22.94 -31.95
C PRO A 167 22.03 23.92 -30.80
N SER A 168 21.10 24.85 -30.56
CA SER A 168 21.11 25.75 -29.41
C SER A 168 20.85 25.00 -28.10
N ASN A 169 19.95 24.01 -28.14
CA ASN A 169 19.69 23.05 -27.07
C ASN A 169 20.06 21.63 -27.53
N ARG A 170 20.66 20.82 -26.66
CA ARG A 170 21.05 19.43 -26.99
C ARG A 170 20.68 18.51 -25.84
N LEU A 171 19.63 17.72 -26.04
CA LEU A 171 19.05 16.85 -25.02
C LEU A 171 20.06 15.90 -24.39
N SER A 172 20.95 15.32 -25.22
CA SER A 172 21.99 14.40 -24.75
C SER A 172 22.97 15.04 -23.75
N ARG A 173 23.07 16.38 -23.74
CA ARG A 173 23.92 17.15 -22.84
C ARG A 173 23.15 17.70 -21.64
N ASP A 174 21.90 18.10 -21.85
CA ASP A 174 21.12 18.81 -20.83
C ASP A 174 20.81 17.94 -19.60
N ALA A 175 20.73 16.62 -19.80
CA ALA A 175 20.55 15.60 -18.76
C ALA A 175 21.68 14.55 -18.72
N GLU A 176 22.87 14.84 -19.24
CA GLU A 176 24.04 13.92 -19.29
C GLU A 176 24.32 13.23 -17.94
N ARG A 177 24.18 13.98 -16.84
CA ARG A 177 24.34 13.48 -15.47
C ARG A 177 23.47 12.27 -15.15
N VAL A 178 22.28 12.16 -15.73
CA VAL A 178 21.38 11.01 -15.53
C VAL A 178 22.02 9.75 -16.10
N GLY A 179 22.61 9.83 -17.31
CA GLY A 179 23.40 8.74 -17.88
C GLY A 179 24.59 8.36 -17.00
N ASP A 180 25.38 9.35 -16.57
CA ASP A 180 26.54 9.11 -15.69
C ASP A 180 26.16 8.41 -14.39
N LEU A 181 25.07 8.84 -13.75
CA LEU A 181 24.59 8.24 -12.50
C LEU A 181 24.10 6.81 -12.70
N TYR A 182 23.42 6.52 -13.81
CA TYR A 182 23.02 5.16 -14.11
C TYR A 182 24.24 4.24 -14.24
N GLU A 183 25.23 4.63 -15.06
CA GLU A 183 26.41 3.80 -15.36
C GLU A 183 27.36 3.60 -14.16
N THR A 184 27.37 4.55 -13.22
CA THR A 184 28.38 4.56 -12.14
C THR A 184 27.82 4.31 -10.73
N VAL A 185 26.54 4.63 -10.49
CA VAL A 185 25.94 4.71 -9.15
C VAL A 185 24.69 3.85 -9.00
N ALA A 186 23.73 3.95 -9.92
CA ALA A 186 22.35 3.46 -9.72
C ALA A 186 22.24 1.95 -9.48
N GLU A 187 23.17 1.17 -10.04
CA GLU A 187 23.22 -0.29 -9.88
C GLU A 187 23.99 -0.75 -8.63
N ARG A 188 24.54 0.18 -7.83
CA ARG A 188 25.47 -0.13 -6.73
C ARG A 188 25.16 0.55 -5.41
N LEU A 189 24.69 1.80 -5.44
CA LEU A 189 24.42 2.60 -4.25
C LEU A 189 22.92 2.87 -4.13
N SER A 190 22.45 3.07 -2.90
CA SER A 190 21.08 3.51 -2.67
C SER A 190 20.93 4.99 -3.00
N PHE A 191 19.86 5.37 -3.68
CA PHE A 191 19.40 6.75 -3.62
C PHE A 191 18.54 6.95 -2.36
N GLN A 192 18.59 8.14 -1.77
CA GLN A 192 17.68 8.49 -0.69
C GLN A 192 16.33 8.90 -1.28
N TRP A 193 15.24 8.55 -0.59
CA TRP A 193 13.90 8.95 -1.02
C TRP A 193 13.78 10.49 -1.05
N PRO A 194 13.15 11.08 -2.09
CA PRO A 194 13.03 12.52 -2.19
C PRO A 194 12.11 13.12 -1.12
N ASP A 195 12.55 14.25 -0.55
CA ASP A 195 11.74 15.08 0.34
C ASP A 195 11.00 16.16 -0.49
N ILE A 196 9.99 15.73 -1.23
CA ILE A 196 9.10 16.58 -2.03
C ILE A 196 7.65 16.10 -1.92
N ASP A 197 6.71 17.05 -1.93
CA ASP A 197 5.25 16.81 -1.80
C ASP A 197 4.71 15.72 -2.76
N ASN A 198 5.25 15.56 -3.97
CA ASN A 198 4.88 14.48 -4.90
C ASN A 198 5.02 13.08 -4.28
N PHE A 199 6.00 12.88 -3.40
CA PHE A 199 6.38 11.60 -2.82
C PHE A 199 6.30 11.55 -1.29
N GLU A 200 5.72 12.57 -0.67
CA GLU A 200 5.38 12.54 0.75
C GLU A 200 4.27 11.53 1.01
N GLN A 201 4.41 10.74 2.07
CA GLN A 201 3.35 9.85 2.58
C GLN A 201 2.77 8.89 1.52
N CYS A 202 3.63 8.12 0.83
CA CYS A 202 3.19 7.07 -0.09
C CYS A 202 2.61 5.85 0.68
N GLU A 203 1.41 6.00 1.25
CA GLU A 203 0.69 4.99 2.03
C GLU A 203 0.50 3.70 1.25
N LEU A 204 0.22 3.81 -0.05
CA LEU A 204 0.05 2.65 -0.92
C LEU A 204 1.36 1.94 -1.24
N ARG A 205 2.51 2.51 -0.88
CA ARG A 205 3.85 1.97 -1.20
C ARG A 205 4.00 1.70 -2.70
N ALA A 206 3.50 2.64 -3.49
CA ALA A 206 3.56 2.62 -4.94
C ALA A 206 3.74 4.05 -5.45
N ALA A 207 4.46 4.19 -6.54
CA ALA A 207 4.61 5.45 -7.25
C ALA A 207 4.45 5.21 -8.75
N MET A 208 4.01 6.24 -9.45
CA MET A 208 3.76 6.18 -10.88
C MET A 208 4.15 7.51 -11.52
N CYS A 209 4.63 7.43 -12.74
CA CYS A 209 4.82 8.55 -13.65
C CYS A 209 3.88 8.39 -14.84
N CYS A 210 3.37 9.50 -15.36
CA CYS A 210 2.57 9.55 -16.58
C CYS A 210 3.04 10.69 -17.47
N TRP A 211 3.35 10.35 -18.72
CA TRP A 211 3.87 11.28 -19.72
C TRP A 211 2.90 11.42 -20.88
N VAL A 212 2.81 12.63 -21.41
CA VAL A 212 1.90 13.01 -22.50
C VAL A 212 2.63 13.59 -23.71
N SER A 213 3.97 13.64 -23.67
CA SER A 213 4.77 14.15 -24.79
C SER A 213 6.07 13.39 -24.94
N ASP A 214 6.55 13.33 -26.18
CA ASP A 214 7.83 12.79 -26.57
C ASP A 214 8.69 13.89 -27.21
N ARG A 215 9.92 14.06 -26.72
CA ARG A 215 10.88 15.06 -27.23
C ARG A 215 12.14 14.46 -27.86
N GLN A 216 12.28 13.13 -27.93
CA GLN A 216 13.50 12.48 -28.41
C GLN A 216 13.26 11.67 -29.69
N ALA A 217 14.11 11.87 -30.70
CA ALA A 217 14.04 11.14 -31.96
C ALA A 217 15.06 10.00 -32.00
N ASN A 218 14.74 8.94 -32.75
CA ASN A 218 15.59 7.77 -33.01
C ASN A 218 15.90 6.88 -31.79
N ASP A 219 14.99 6.80 -30.84
CA ASP A 219 15.05 5.93 -29.66
C ASP A 219 14.12 4.71 -29.76
N ASN A 220 13.47 4.52 -30.92
CA ASN A 220 12.47 3.48 -31.20
C ASN A 220 11.21 3.54 -30.30
N ASN A 221 10.92 4.71 -29.74
CA ASN A 221 9.78 4.98 -28.88
C ASN A 221 9.06 6.24 -29.37
N GLY A 222 7.81 6.44 -28.93
CA GLY A 222 7.00 7.61 -29.31
C GLY A 222 6.92 7.87 -30.82
N ASN A 223 6.69 9.14 -31.17
CA ASN A 223 6.59 9.57 -32.56
C ASN A 223 7.42 10.84 -32.89
N CYS A 224 8.27 11.32 -31.96
CA CYS A 224 9.23 12.39 -32.24
C CYS A 224 10.26 11.93 -33.28
N ALA A 225 10.55 12.82 -34.24
CA ALA A 225 11.45 12.52 -35.34
C ALA A 225 12.30 13.74 -35.73
N THR A 226 13.42 13.50 -36.41
CA THR A 226 14.18 14.60 -37.01
C THR A 226 13.50 15.11 -38.29
N PRO A 227 13.58 16.43 -38.58
CA PRO A 227 14.16 17.48 -37.74
C PRO A 227 13.24 17.88 -36.57
N TYR A 228 13.82 17.92 -35.36
CA TYR A 228 13.12 18.12 -34.07
C TYR A 228 12.17 19.33 -34.09
N ASP A 229 12.68 20.46 -34.57
CA ASP A 229 12.01 21.75 -34.71
C ASP A 229 10.61 21.72 -35.36
N SER A 230 10.32 20.69 -36.16
CA SER A 230 9.05 20.56 -36.88
C SER A 230 8.27 19.29 -36.55
N ARG A 231 8.90 18.33 -35.88
CA ARG A 231 8.37 16.97 -35.70
C ARG A 231 8.32 16.50 -34.26
N CYS A 232 8.77 17.32 -33.31
CA CYS A 232 8.72 16.98 -31.88
C CYS A 232 7.94 18.00 -31.03
N LEU A 233 7.39 19.07 -31.64
CA LEU A 233 6.65 20.10 -30.89
C LEU A 233 5.38 19.55 -30.21
N ASN A 234 4.68 18.63 -30.89
CA ASN A 234 3.47 17.94 -30.42
C ASN A 234 3.62 16.43 -30.68
N ALA A 235 4.81 15.90 -30.41
CA ALA A 235 5.03 14.48 -30.51
C ALA A 235 4.52 13.77 -29.25
N ASP A 236 3.98 12.59 -29.47
CA ASP A 236 3.32 11.76 -28.48
C ASP A 236 4.24 10.61 -28.05
N PRO A 237 4.19 10.20 -26.78
CA PRO A 237 4.85 8.99 -26.31
C PRO A 237 4.15 7.74 -26.86
N ALA A 238 4.76 6.57 -26.69
CA ALA A 238 4.08 5.32 -27.01
C ALA A 238 2.96 5.06 -26.01
N ASP A 239 1.74 4.95 -26.53
CA ASP A 239 0.53 4.79 -25.74
C ASP A 239 0.47 3.44 -25.02
N ASN A 240 0.14 3.45 -23.72
CA ASN A 240 -0.05 2.22 -22.94
C ASN A 240 -1.24 2.26 -21.97
N THR A 241 -1.99 3.37 -21.95
CA THR A 241 -3.04 3.60 -20.96
C THR A 241 -4.03 4.67 -21.43
N GLU A 242 -5.23 4.64 -20.84
CA GLU A 242 -6.23 5.68 -21.02
C GLU A 242 -6.37 6.46 -19.71
N ILE A 243 -6.44 7.79 -19.79
CA ILE A 243 -6.62 8.66 -18.61
C ILE A 243 -8.11 8.79 -18.32
N CYS A 244 -8.59 8.08 -17.31
CA CYS A 244 -10.00 8.09 -16.93
C CYS A 244 -10.43 9.41 -16.29
N GLY A 245 -9.53 10.02 -15.53
CA GLY A 245 -9.75 11.33 -14.96
C GLY A 245 -8.64 11.79 -14.02
N VAL A 246 -8.65 13.08 -13.76
CA VAL A 246 -7.74 13.76 -12.83
C VAL A 246 -8.59 14.36 -11.72
N ASP A 247 -8.22 14.08 -10.48
CA ASP A 247 -8.72 14.75 -9.28
C ASP A 247 -7.59 15.64 -8.76
N MET A 248 -7.80 16.96 -8.86
CA MET A 248 -6.77 17.96 -8.59
C MET A 248 -6.49 18.11 -7.09
N GLU A 249 -7.50 17.92 -6.23
CA GLU A 249 -7.31 17.93 -4.78
C GLU A 249 -6.50 16.70 -4.34
N ARG A 250 -6.82 15.54 -4.93
CA ARG A 250 -6.15 14.26 -4.61
C ARG A 250 -4.66 14.31 -4.89
N SER A 251 -4.27 15.01 -5.95
CA SER A 251 -2.87 15.12 -6.31
C SER A 251 -2.06 15.82 -5.21
N GLY A 252 -2.66 16.77 -4.47
CA GLY A 252 -2.07 17.37 -3.26
C GLY A 252 -0.74 18.08 -3.47
N THR A 253 -0.35 18.31 -4.73
CA THR A 253 0.92 18.93 -5.11
C THR A 253 0.72 20.40 -5.45
N SER A 254 1.71 21.20 -5.11
CA SER A 254 1.76 22.63 -5.47
C SER A 254 1.76 22.92 -6.99
N SER A 255 1.83 21.89 -7.84
CA SER A 255 1.92 21.98 -9.30
C SER A 255 0.61 22.25 -10.03
N ILE A 256 -0.51 22.04 -9.36
CA ILE A 256 -1.82 22.10 -10.02
C ILE A 256 -2.39 23.53 -9.95
N PHE A 257 -1.77 24.40 -9.12
CA PHE A 257 -2.12 25.81 -8.93
C PHE A 257 -3.61 26.07 -8.63
N THR A 258 -4.35 25.02 -8.28
CA THR A 258 -5.73 25.04 -7.85
C THR A 258 -5.93 24.03 -6.75
N ASP A 259 -6.72 24.40 -5.74
CA ASP A 259 -6.92 23.59 -4.53
C ASP A 259 -7.92 22.44 -4.78
N ASP A 260 -8.77 22.57 -5.82
CA ASP A 260 -9.81 21.61 -6.16
C ASP A 260 -10.18 21.73 -7.65
N GLY A 261 -10.58 20.61 -8.25
CA GLY A 261 -11.07 20.49 -9.60
C GLY A 261 -11.00 19.05 -10.09
N PHE A 262 -11.69 18.76 -11.19
CA PHE A 262 -11.54 17.49 -11.88
C PHE A 262 -11.50 17.70 -13.39
N SER A 263 -10.87 16.77 -14.09
CA SER A 263 -10.86 16.71 -15.56
C SER A 263 -11.13 15.28 -16.01
N PHE A 264 -12.04 15.12 -16.97
CA PHE A 264 -12.36 13.82 -17.57
C PHE A 264 -12.01 13.82 -19.05
N TYR A 265 -11.49 12.69 -19.51
CA TYR A 265 -11.08 12.50 -20.90
C TYR A 265 -11.89 11.32 -21.49
N PRO A 266 -13.10 11.57 -22.00
CA PRO A 266 -13.94 10.50 -22.53
C PRO A 266 -13.41 10.00 -23.89
N GLY A 267 -13.23 8.69 -24.04
CA GLY A 267 -12.96 8.05 -25.34
C GLY A 267 -11.64 8.48 -25.98
N ASN A 268 -10.54 8.33 -25.25
CA ASN A 268 -9.15 8.63 -25.65
C ASN A 268 -8.92 10.09 -26.08
N ALA A 269 -9.70 11.00 -25.50
CA ALA A 269 -9.63 12.43 -25.78
C ALA A 269 -8.36 13.10 -25.23
N GLU A 270 -7.67 12.46 -24.30
CA GLU A 270 -6.37 12.84 -23.75
C GLU A 270 -5.23 12.71 -24.76
N GLY A 271 -5.38 11.86 -25.77
CA GLY A 271 -4.30 11.49 -26.70
C GLY A 271 -3.48 10.31 -26.20
N ALA A 272 -2.31 10.08 -26.80
CA ALA A 272 -1.46 8.97 -26.40
C ALA A 272 -0.73 9.29 -25.08
N THR A 273 -0.87 8.40 -24.10
CA THR A 273 -0.30 8.55 -22.77
C THR A 273 0.50 7.32 -22.40
N HIS A 274 1.66 7.54 -21.78
CA HIS A 274 2.46 6.45 -21.23
C HIS A 274 2.52 6.60 -19.71
N CYS A 275 2.04 5.60 -18.97
CA CYS A 275 2.25 5.52 -17.52
C CYS A 275 3.15 4.34 -17.16
N HIS A 276 4.10 4.58 -16.27
CA HIS A 276 5.00 3.56 -15.73
C HIS A 276 5.24 3.81 -14.25
N GLY A 277 5.18 2.77 -13.43
CA GLY A 277 5.41 2.89 -12.00
C GLY A 277 6.18 1.73 -11.39
N PHE A 278 6.12 1.66 -10.07
CA PHE A 278 6.71 0.62 -9.26
C PHE A 278 6.01 0.58 -7.89
N ALA A 279 6.12 -0.54 -7.20
CA ALA A 279 5.59 -0.70 -5.85
C ALA A 279 6.56 -1.51 -4.98
N TRP A 280 6.37 -1.47 -3.67
CA TRP A 280 7.22 -2.17 -2.72
C TRP A 280 6.43 -2.76 -1.54
N GLY A 281 7.02 -3.76 -0.89
CA GLY A 281 6.44 -4.45 0.26
C GLY A 281 6.37 -3.62 1.55
N GLN A 282 5.62 -4.13 2.54
CA GLN A 282 5.55 -3.54 3.89
C GLN A 282 6.80 -3.78 4.74
N ASP A 283 7.61 -4.80 4.42
CA ASP A 283 8.83 -5.10 5.16
C ASP A 283 9.96 -4.12 4.77
N LEU A 284 10.33 -3.24 5.71
CA LEU A 284 11.33 -2.20 5.52
C LEU A 284 12.75 -2.77 5.29
N THR A 285 12.95 -4.07 5.55
CA THR A 285 14.24 -4.75 5.33
C THR A 285 14.38 -5.27 3.89
N GLU A 286 13.28 -5.37 3.15
CA GLU A 286 13.29 -5.89 1.78
C GLU A 286 13.98 -4.90 0.81
N PRO A 287 14.68 -5.43 -0.22
CA PRO A 287 15.38 -4.56 -1.16
C PRO A 287 14.49 -3.61 -1.95
N ASP A 288 13.27 -3.99 -2.30
CA ASP A 288 12.35 -3.14 -3.05
C ASP A 288 11.89 -1.91 -2.25
N TYR A 289 11.79 -2.01 -0.92
CA TYR A 289 11.60 -0.84 -0.05
C TYR A 289 12.86 0.03 -0.02
N ARG A 290 14.02 -0.57 0.27
CA ARG A 290 15.27 0.19 0.49
C ARG A 290 15.80 0.86 -0.78
N TYR A 291 15.55 0.26 -1.93
CA TYR A 291 15.94 0.77 -3.24
C TYR A 291 14.76 1.37 -4.03
N ALA A 292 13.64 1.70 -3.37
CA ALA A 292 12.50 2.34 -4.02
C ALA A 292 12.90 3.63 -4.76
N ALA A 293 13.83 4.41 -4.19
CA ALA A 293 14.36 5.63 -4.82
C ALA A 293 15.21 5.32 -6.07
N ASN A 294 15.89 4.18 -6.13
CA ASN A 294 16.57 3.70 -7.34
C ASN A 294 15.57 3.41 -8.45
N ASN A 295 14.45 2.77 -8.12
CA ASN A 295 13.35 2.58 -9.05
C ASN A 295 12.79 3.92 -9.54
N LEU A 296 12.59 4.89 -8.64
CA LEU A 296 12.15 6.23 -9.04
C LEU A 296 13.11 6.90 -10.02
N PHE A 297 14.41 6.88 -9.74
CA PHE A 297 15.43 7.42 -10.62
C PHE A 297 15.43 6.70 -11.98
N TYR A 298 15.39 5.37 -11.97
CA TYR A 298 15.43 4.56 -13.18
C TYR A 298 14.21 4.83 -14.07
N VAL A 299 13.00 4.72 -13.51
CA VAL A 299 11.74 4.91 -14.25
C VAL A 299 11.62 6.34 -14.72
N SER A 300 11.74 7.32 -13.81
CA SER A 300 11.40 8.69 -14.16
C SER A 300 12.45 9.38 -15.02
N MET A 301 13.73 9.27 -14.63
CA MET A 301 14.81 10.06 -15.23
C MET A 301 15.56 9.27 -16.29
N TYR A 302 15.99 8.05 -16.00
CA TYR A 302 16.87 7.30 -16.91
C TYR A 302 16.11 6.69 -18.10
N ASP A 303 15.17 5.78 -17.86
CA ASP A 303 14.46 5.06 -18.94
C ASP A 303 13.55 6.02 -19.72
N HIS A 304 12.64 6.72 -19.06
CA HIS A 304 11.62 7.47 -19.78
C HIS A 304 12.08 8.84 -20.24
N MET A 305 12.70 9.68 -19.38
CA MET A 305 13.13 11.01 -19.81
C MET A 305 14.42 11.00 -20.65
N TYR A 306 15.47 10.31 -20.20
CA TYR A 306 16.81 10.37 -20.83
C TYR A 306 16.95 9.42 -22.02
N GLN A 307 16.49 8.16 -21.91
CA GLN A 307 16.60 7.19 -23.01
C GLN A 307 15.46 7.32 -24.04
N ARG A 308 14.23 7.62 -23.62
CA ARG A 308 13.04 7.66 -24.51
C ARG A 308 12.44 9.04 -24.76
N GLY A 309 12.95 10.10 -24.10
CA GLY A 309 12.41 11.45 -24.28
C GLY A 309 10.98 11.67 -23.82
N TYR A 310 10.38 10.82 -23.00
CA TYR A 310 9.03 11.02 -22.50
C TYR A 310 9.02 12.07 -21.39
N VAL A 311 8.16 13.07 -21.55
CA VAL A 311 8.14 14.29 -20.74
C VAL A 311 6.73 14.85 -20.56
N ARG A 312 6.63 15.84 -19.67
CA ARG A 312 5.43 16.61 -19.32
C ARG A 312 4.38 15.80 -18.58
N ASN A 313 3.65 16.49 -17.71
CA ASN A 313 2.59 15.93 -16.90
C ASN A 313 1.25 15.89 -17.64
N VAL A 314 0.38 15.00 -17.17
CA VAL A 314 -1.05 15.08 -17.46
C VAL A 314 -1.61 16.41 -16.91
N PRO A 315 -2.36 17.20 -17.70
CA PRO A 315 -2.94 18.45 -17.20
C PRO A 315 -3.77 18.24 -15.92
N GLY A 316 -3.40 18.97 -14.87
CA GLY A 316 -4.05 18.89 -13.56
C GLY A 316 -3.52 17.80 -12.62
N ALA A 317 -2.47 17.07 -13.00
CA ALA A 317 -1.79 16.09 -12.16
C ALA A 317 -0.26 16.31 -12.21
N PRO A 318 0.52 15.82 -11.23
CA PRO A 318 1.98 15.78 -11.35
C PRO A 318 2.42 14.82 -12.47
N MET A 319 3.65 14.99 -12.98
CA MET A 319 4.25 14.04 -13.93
C MET A 319 4.58 12.73 -13.23
N CYS A 320 5.08 12.78 -12.00
CA CYS A 320 5.25 11.62 -11.14
C CYS A 320 4.88 11.93 -9.70
N GLY A 321 4.43 10.91 -8.97
CA GLY A 321 4.09 10.99 -7.56
C GLY A 321 3.79 9.62 -6.95
N CYS A 322 3.48 9.59 -5.66
CA CYS A 322 2.85 8.42 -5.04
C CYS A 322 1.57 8.06 -5.83
N LEU A 323 1.23 6.78 -5.94
CA LEU A 323 0.11 6.32 -6.76
C LEU A 323 -1.21 7.03 -6.40
N GLU A 324 -1.46 7.23 -5.11
CA GLU A 324 -2.58 7.96 -4.54
C GLU A 324 -2.62 9.46 -4.91
N LYS A 325 -1.58 10.02 -5.53
CA LYS A 325 -1.51 11.41 -6.04
C LYS A 325 -1.55 11.50 -7.56
N MET A 326 -1.59 10.36 -8.24
CA MET A 326 -1.56 10.26 -9.70
C MET A 326 -2.97 10.19 -10.29
N PRO A 327 -3.15 10.51 -11.59
CA PRO A 327 -4.44 10.42 -12.25
C PRO A 327 -4.99 8.98 -12.23
N VAL A 328 -6.30 8.86 -12.35
CA VAL A 328 -6.96 7.56 -12.54
C VAL A 328 -6.75 7.13 -13.98
N VAL A 329 -6.16 5.96 -14.17
CA VAL A 329 -5.77 5.42 -15.47
C VAL A 329 -6.15 3.95 -15.59
N THR A 330 -6.28 3.44 -16.82
CA THR A 330 -6.61 2.03 -17.04
C THR A 330 -5.46 1.11 -16.69
N ARG A 331 -4.22 1.54 -16.95
CA ARG A 331 -3.02 0.70 -16.88
C ARG A 331 -1.76 1.52 -16.57
N SER A 332 -0.76 0.84 -16.02
CA SER A 332 0.61 1.37 -15.91
C SER A 332 1.60 0.23 -16.09
N ASP A 333 2.63 0.41 -16.93
CA ASP A 333 3.76 -0.51 -16.95
C ASP A 333 4.51 -0.45 -15.60
N CYS A 334 5.34 -1.44 -15.27
CA CYS A 334 6.16 -1.31 -14.08
C CYS A 334 7.54 -1.95 -14.10
N THR A 335 8.40 -1.40 -13.23
CA THR A 335 9.74 -1.90 -12.92
C THR A 335 9.80 -2.41 -11.48
N GLU A 336 10.42 -3.56 -11.28
CA GLU A 336 10.75 -4.12 -9.96
C GLU A 336 12.27 -4.16 -9.76
N ILE A 337 12.71 -4.01 -8.51
CA ILE A 337 14.11 -4.19 -8.12
C ILE A 337 14.36 -5.67 -7.81
N GLU A 338 15.43 -6.20 -8.38
CA GLU A 338 16.10 -7.39 -7.86
C GLU A 338 17.48 -6.96 -7.34
N ALA A 339 17.76 -7.17 -6.06
CA ALA A 339 19.04 -6.78 -5.47
C ALA A 339 19.77 -7.98 -4.88
N LEU A 340 21.03 -8.14 -5.24
CA LEU A 340 21.94 -9.05 -4.58
C LEU A 340 22.81 -8.27 -3.60
N GLU A 341 22.70 -8.62 -2.33
CA GLU A 341 23.43 -7.97 -1.25
C GLU A 341 24.47 -8.88 -0.65
N ILE A 342 25.65 -8.32 -0.41
CA ILE A 342 26.75 -8.98 0.28
C ILE A 342 26.92 -8.30 1.62
N TRP A 343 26.64 -9.06 2.67
CA TRP A 343 26.77 -8.61 4.05
C TRP A 343 28.14 -8.98 4.59
N LYS A 344 28.72 -8.03 5.32
CA LYS A 344 29.98 -8.19 6.03
C LYS A 344 29.72 -8.12 7.52
N PHE A 345 30.14 -9.16 8.23
CA PHE A 345 30.24 -9.15 9.68
C PHE A 345 31.70 -9.19 10.11
N GLU A 346 32.06 -8.27 10.99
CA GLU A 346 33.41 -8.10 11.50
C GLU A 346 33.40 -8.24 13.02
N TRP A 347 34.25 -9.14 13.52
CA TRP A 347 34.60 -9.24 14.92
C TRP A 347 35.89 -8.46 15.14
N ASP A 348 35.84 -7.50 16.06
CA ASP A 348 36.99 -6.77 16.57
C ASP A 348 37.20 -7.19 18.03
N ALA A 349 38.30 -7.87 18.31
CA ALA A 349 38.60 -8.42 19.63
C ALA A 349 38.86 -7.32 20.69
N ASP A 350 39.21 -6.10 20.24
CA ASP A 350 39.68 -5.00 21.08
C ASP A 350 38.67 -3.84 21.23
N ALA A 351 37.65 -3.75 20.38
CA ALA A 351 36.75 -2.57 20.29
C ALA A 351 35.62 -2.45 21.34
N GLY A 352 35.44 -3.41 22.25
CA GLY A 352 34.37 -3.32 23.25
C GLY A 352 34.74 -2.49 24.48
N THR A 353 33.73 -2.17 25.30
CA THR A 353 33.94 -1.43 26.55
C THR A 353 34.64 -2.31 27.59
N GLU A 354 35.94 -2.08 27.78
CA GLU A 354 36.83 -2.52 28.87
C GLU A 354 36.92 -4.02 29.22
N GLN A 355 36.30 -4.94 28.46
CA GLN A 355 36.47 -6.39 28.68
C GLN A 355 35.99 -7.33 27.55
N PHE A 356 35.64 -6.84 26.36
CA PHE A 356 34.92 -7.63 25.36
C PHE A 356 35.30 -7.23 23.93
N GLY A 357 35.29 -8.17 22.99
CA GLY A 357 35.25 -7.87 21.56
C GLY A 357 33.86 -7.45 21.10
N ALA A 358 33.75 -6.89 19.90
CA ALA A 358 32.51 -6.39 19.32
C ALA A 358 32.26 -6.97 17.93
N PHE A 359 31.03 -7.45 17.71
CA PHE A 359 30.56 -7.85 16.40
C PHE A 359 29.82 -6.69 15.73
N THR A 360 30.18 -6.35 14.50
CA THR A 360 29.55 -5.29 13.72
C THR A 360 29.12 -5.81 12.36
N ALA A 361 27.95 -5.37 11.89
CA ALA A 361 27.44 -5.69 10.55
C ALA A 361 27.53 -4.46 9.64
N SER A 362 27.78 -4.68 8.36
CA SER A 362 27.75 -3.64 7.33
C SER A 362 27.35 -4.22 5.97
N LEU A 363 26.72 -3.40 5.13
CA LEU A 363 26.51 -3.72 3.72
C LEU A 363 27.82 -3.49 2.95
N ASP A 364 28.46 -4.56 2.50
CA ASP A 364 29.73 -4.47 1.75
C ASP A 364 29.50 -3.92 0.35
N ARG A 365 28.63 -4.60 -0.39
CA ARG A 365 28.21 -4.22 -1.74
C ARG A 365 26.79 -4.70 -2.04
N SER A 366 26.15 -3.95 -2.92
CA SER A 366 24.88 -4.31 -3.56
C SER A 366 25.04 -4.31 -5.07
N GLU A 367 24.36 -5.24 -5.72
CA GLU A 367 24.15 -5.27 -7.17
C GLU A 367 22.64 -5.14 -7.38
N ILE A 368 22.22 -4.04 -7.99
CA ILE A 368 20.82 -3.67 -8.16
C ILE A 368 20.47 -3.83 -9.64
N GLU A 369 19.46 -4.63 -9.93
CA GLU A 369 18.92 -4.84 -11.26
C GLU A 369 17.52 -4.24 -11.38
N PHE A 370 17.28 -3.54 -12.48
CA PHE A 370 15.99 -2.96 -12.84
C PHE A 370 15.29 -3.87 -13.85
N ASN A 371 14.29 -4.60 -13.39
CA ASN A 371 13.59 -5.58 -14.20
C ASN A 371 12.17 -5.11 -14.51
N ALA A 372 11.65 -5.43 -15.70
CA ALA A 372 10.22 -5.33 -15.93
C ALA A 372 9.50 -6.23 -14.91
N CYS A 373 8.44 -5.70 -14.29
CA CYS A 373 7.68 -6.46 -13.31
C CYS A 373 7.17 -7.78 -13.87
N ARG A 374 7.06 -8.76 -12.97
CA ARG A 374 6.34 -10.01 -13.20
C ARG A 374 5.07 -10.01 -12.36
N GLY A 375 4.01 -9.38 -12.84
CA GLY A 375 2.71 -9.36 -12.19
C GLY A 375 2.04 -10.73 -12.07
N ALA A 376 0.90 -10.79 -11.39
CA ALA A 376 0.10 -12.01 -11.28
C ALA A 376 -0.34 -12.49 -12.67
N GLY A 377 0.32 -13.54 -13.19
CA GLY A 377 0.15 -14.01 -14.57
C GLY A 377 1.29 -13.64 -15.53
N ARG A 378 2.39 -13.06 -15.03
CA ARG A 378 3.63 -12.68 -15.75
C ARG A 378 3.46 -11.55 -16.77
N ASN A 379 2.57 -10.59 -16.50
CA ASN A 379 2.49 -9.32 -17.24
C ASN A 379 3.34 -8.24 -16.54
N ASN A 380 3.68 -7.17 -17.26
CA ASN A 380 4.43 -6.02 -16.74
C ASN A 380 3.51 -4.90 -16.22
N ASP A 381 2.28 -5.24 -15.83
CA ASP A 381 1.27 -4.30 -15.36
C ASP A 381 1.39 -4.04 -13.84
N LEU A 382 1.34 -2.78 -13.43
CA LEU A 382 1.52 -2.34 -12.05
C LEU A 382 0.42 -2.85 -11.12
N GLU A 383 -0.84 -2.87 -11.57
CA GLU A 383 -1.95 -3.42 -10.76
C GLU A 383 -1.73 -4.91 -10.51
N SER A 384 -1.38 -5.65 -11.57
CA SER A 384 -1.07 -7.08 -11.49
C SER A 384 0.18 -7.36 -10.63
N PHE A 385 1.17 -6.47 -10.62
CA PHE A 385 2.32 -6.56 -9.72
C PHE A 385 1.92 -6.33 -8.26
N TYR A 386 1.08 -5.34 -7.98
CA TYR A 386 0.57 -5.09 -6.63
C TYR A 386 -0.28 -6.28 -6.13
N GLU A 387 -1.07 -6.89 -7.00
CA GLU A 387 -1.79 -8.15 -6.71
C GLU A 387 -0.83 -9.28 -6.30
N ARG A 388 0.36 -9.35 -6.89
CA ARG A 388 1.39 -10.31 -6.48
C ARG A 388 1.88 -10.03 -5.06
N LEU A 389 2.20 -8.77 -4.74
CA LEU A 389 2.61 -8.36 -3.39
C LEU A 389 1.55 -8.76 -2.35
N TYR A 390 0.27 -8.54 -2.64
CA TYR A 390 -0.83 -8.98 -1.79
C TYR A 390 -0.86 -10.51 -1.59
N ARG A 391 -0.75 -11.28 -2.67
CA ARG A 391 -0.75 -12.77 -2.61
C ARG A 391 0.45 -13.33 -1.85
N GLU A 392 1.58 -12.63 -1.89
CA GLU A 392 2.80 -12.95 -1.13
C GLU A 392 2.70 -12.51 0.34
N GLY A 393 1.62 -11.84 0.75
CA GLY A 393 1.46 -11.32 2.12
C GLY A 393 2.27 -10.06 2.41
N ARG A 394 2.76 -9.37 1.37
CA ARG A 394 3.62 -8.19 1.44
C ARG A 394 2.85 -6.86 1.30
N ALA A 395 1.54 -6.93 1.04
CA ALA A 395 0.62 -5.80 1.03
C ALA A 395 -0.73 -6.20 1.63
N SER A 396 -1.48 -5.24 2.18
CA SER A 396 -2.81 -5.51 2.77
C SER A 396 -3.90 -5.58 1.70
N LEU A 397 -5.05 -6.17 2.07
CA LEU A 397 -6.24 -6.15 1.21
C LEU A 397 -6.75 -4.72 0.99
N GLU A 398 -6.61 -3.84 1.98
CA GLU A 398 -7.05 -2.44 1.91
C GLU A 398 -6.20 -1.66 0.90
N ASP A 399 -4.88 -1.76 0.98
CA ASP A 399 -3.97 -1.10 0.04
C ASP A 399 -4.24 -1.55 -1.39
N ARG A 400 -4.43 -2.85 -1.60
CA ARG A 400 -4.80 -3.44 -2.89
C ARG A 400 -6.10 -2.83 -3.43
N GLN A 401 -7.10 -2.60 -2.58
CA GLN A 401 -8.36 -1.96 -3.00
C GLN A 401 -8.15 -0.49 -3.37
N MET A 402 -7.31 0.23 -2.63
CA MET A 402 -7.00 1.63 -2.91
C MET A 402 -6.22 1.79 -4.21
N VAL A 403 -5.26 0.90 -4.51
CA VAL A 403 -4.55 0.84 -5.80
C VAL A 403 -5.54 0.74 -6.97
N LYS A 404 -6.58 -0.09 -6.85
CA LYS A 404 -7.62 -0.28 -7.88
C LYS A 404 -8.51 0.93 -8.13
N ARG A 405 -8.49 1.93 -7.24
CA ARG A 405 -9.17 3.22 -7.47
C ARG A 405 -8.38 4.10 -8.43
N THR A 406 -7.08 3.85 -8.58
CA THR A 406 -6.19 4.57 -9.49
C THR A 406 -5.95 3.80 -10.76
N LEU A 407 -5.66 2.50 -10.64
CA LEU A 407 -5.44 1.59 -11.75
C LEU A 407 -6.70 0.74 -11.94
N VAL A 408 -7.61 1.22 -12.77
CA VAL A 408 -8.98 0.65 -12.85
C VAL A 408 -9.06 -0.57 -13.76
N GLY A 409 -8.02 -0.83 -14.56
CA GLY A 409 -7.99 -1.87 -15.59
C GLY A 409 -8.48 -1.37 -16.95
N ASN A 410 -8.12 -2.10 -18.00
CA ASN A 410 -8.56 -1.80 -19.36
C ASN A 410 -10.10 -1.80 -19.47
N ASP A 411 -10.64 -0.90 -20.30
CA ASP A 411 -12.08 -0.74 -20.56
C ASP A 411 -12.91 -0.39 -19.31
N ARG A 412 -12.29 0.17 -18.25
CA ARG A 412 -12.95 0.48 -16.97
C ARG A 412 -12.89 1.95 -16.58
N CYS A 413 -12.58 2.85 -17.51
CA CYS A 413 -12.58 4.28 -17.21
C CYS A 413 -13.94 4.85 -16.77
N GLU A 414 -15.05 4.26 -17.25
CA GLU A 414 -16.38 4.65 -16.79
C GLU A 414 -16.54 4.43 -15.27
N VAL A 415 -16.12 3.26 -14.78
CA VAL A 415 -16.15 2.91 -13.35
C VAL A 415 -15.25 3.86 -12.55
N GLY A 416 -14.02 4.10 -13.02
CA GLY A 416 -13.09 5.03 -12.37
C GLY A 416 -13.64 6.45 -12.24
N ARG A 417 -14.30 6.94 -13.29
CA ARG A 417 -14.95 8.25 -13.30
C ARG A 417 -16.13 8.32 -12.34
N GLU A 418 -17.01 7.31 -12.35
CA GLU A 418 -18.15 7.26 -11.45
C GLU A 418 -17.70 7.22 -9.98
N GLN A 419 -16.69 6.42 -9.67
CA GLN A 419 -16.12 6.35 -8.32
C GLN A 419 -15.49 7.68 -7.90
N MET A 420 -14.76 8.35 -8.79
CA MET A 420 -14.22 9.68 -8.53
C MET A 420 -15.34 10.68 -8.22
N MET A 421 -16.38 10.73 -9.06
CA MET A 421 -17.54 11.62 -8.85
C MET A 421 -18.27 11.35 -7.53
N TYR A 422 -18.42 10.08 -7.17
CA TYR A 422 -19.02 9.67 -5.90
C TYR A 422 -18.21 10.17 -4.70
N LEU A 423 -16.89 9.99 -4.72
CA LEU A 423 -16.00 10.43 -3.63
C LEU A 423 -15.92 11.95 -3.48
N ARG A 424 -16.02 12.70 -4.59
CA ARG A 424 -16.03 14.18 -4.62
C ARG A 424 -17.29 14.81 -4.04
N GLY A 425 -18.21 14.01 -3.51
CA GLY A 425 -19.46 14.53 -2.97
C GLY A 425 -20.28 15.24 -4.04
N ARG A 426 -20.22 14.78 -5.30
CA ARG A 426 -21.31 15.07 -6.22
C ARG A 426 -22.54 14.53 -5.51
N GLU A 427 -23.37 15.43 -4.99
CA GLU A 427 -24.73 15.09 -4.60
C GLU A 427 -25.37 14.53 -5.87
N GLU A 428 -25.31 13.21 -6.03
CA GLU A 428 -26.57 12.54 -6.27
C GLU A 428 -27.45 13.03 -5.14
N VAL A 429 -28.37 13.95 -5.45
CA VAL A 429 -29.47 14.23 -4.55
C VAL A 429 -30.15 12.89 -4.39
N PHE A 430 -29.75 12.14 -3.38
CA PHE A 430 -30.38 10.90 -3.03
C PHE A 430 -31.74 11.36 -2.51
N PRO A 431 -32.83 11.11 -3.25
CA PRO A 431 -34.14 11.50 -2.77
C PRO A 431 -34.31 10.86 -1.39
N ALA A 432 -34.90 11.60 -0.45
CA ALA A 432 -35.27 11.03 0.84
C ALA A 432 -35.97 9.69 0.58
N THR A 433 -35.59 8.66 1.35
CA THR A 433 -36.23 7.36 1.24
C THR A 433 -37.75 7.54 1.33
N PRO A 434 -38.53 7.12 0.32
CA PRO A 434 -39.98 7.34 0.31
C PRO A 434 -40.71 6.42 1.29
N PHE A 435 -39.96 5.64 2.08
CA PHE A 435 -40.45 4.63 3.01
C PHE A 435 -40.15 5.03 4.46
N ASP A 436 -41.03 4.63 5.39
CA ASP A 436 -40.80 4.81 6.82
C ASP A 436 -39.51 4.11 7.30
N THR A 437 -38.63 4.88 7.95
CA THR A 437 -37.37 4.43 8.53
C THR A 437 -37.36 4.40 10.06
N THR A 438 -38.52 4.53 10.71
CA THR A 438 -38.63 4.40 12.17
C THR A 438 -38.48 2.96 12.65
N GLY A 439 -38.46 1.99 11.73
CA GLY A 439 -38.40 0.56 12.01
C GLY A 439 -39.73 -0.06 12.44
N ASN A 440 -40.85 0.68 12.34
CA ASN A 440 -42.17 0.20 12.75
C ASN A 440 -43.00 -0.35 11.58
N THR A 441 -42.70 0.04 10.35
CA THR A 441 -43.35 -0.46 9.14
C THR A 441 -42.54 -1.57 8.49
N PHE A 442 -43.23 -2.62 8.04
CA PHE A 442 -42.63 -3.76 7.35
C PHE A 442 -42.93 -3.71 5.86
N TYR A 443 -41.99 -4.19 5.06
CA TYR A 443 -42.03 -4.21 3.61
C TYR A 443 -41.70 -5.59 3.08
N THR A 444 -42.23 -5.88 1.89
CA THR A 444 -41.77 -6.98 1.04
C THR A 444 -40.95 -6.39 -0.10
N ILE A 445 -39.83 -7.03 -0.44
CA ILE A 445 -38.92 -6.61 -1.50
C ILE A 445 -39.02 -7.67 -2.60
N THR A 446 -39.56 -7.30 -3.76
CA THR A 446 -39.90 -8.22 -4.85
C THR A 446 -39.05 -7.91 -6.06
N THR A 447 -38.44 -8.92 -6.69
CA THR A 447 -37.67 -8.70 -7.92
C THR A 447 -38.60 -8.40 -9.10
N SER A 448 -38.17 -7.53 -10.01
CA SER A 448 -38.86 -7.33 -11.30
C SER A 448 -38.44 -8.34 -12.37
N ALA A 449 -37.56 -9.30 -12.04
CA ALA A 449 -37.07 -10.29 -12.99
C ALA A 449 -38.21 -11.19 -13.51
N ALA A 450 -38.38 -11.18 -14.83
CA ALA A 450 -39.42 -11.94 -15.52
C ALA A 450 -38.90 -13.25 -16.18
N ASN A 451 -37.59 -13.48 -16.20
CA ASN A 451 -36.96 -14.59 -16.95
C ASN A 451 -35.90 -15.35 -16.14
N LEU A 452 -36.19 -15.67 -14.87
CA LEU A 452 -35.30 -16.54 -14.11
C LEU A 452 -35.34 -17.99 -14.64
N SER A 453 -34.25 -18.73 -14.43
CA SER A 453 -34.07 -20.12 -14.87
C SER A 453 -35.23 -21.04 -14.46
N ASN A 454 -35.90 -20.70 -13.36
CA ASN A 454 -37.13 -21.30 -12.90
C ASN A 454 -38.21 -20.22 -12.73
N SER A 455 -39.21 -20.25 -13.61
CA SER A 455 -40.30 -19.27 -13.66
C SER A 455 -41.16 -19.20 -12.40
N ALA A 456 -41.10 -20.19 -11.50
CA ALA A 456 -41.77 -20.15 -10.20
C ALA A 456 -41.23 -19.05 -9.27
N TYR A 457 -40.06 -18.49 -9.58
CA TYR A 457 -39.42 -17.40 -8.83
C TYR A 457 -39.46 -16.06 -9.56
N ASN A 458 -40.11 -15.99 -10.73
CA ASN A 458 -40.41 -14.70 -11.34
C ASN A 458 -41.28 -13.90 -10.37
N ASN A 459 -40.94 -12.62 -10.17
CA ASN A 459 -41.54 -11.80 -9.13
C ASN A 459 -41.40 -12.41 -7.73
N GLY A 460 -40.31 -13.13 -7.48
CA GLY A 460 -39.98 -13.68 -6.17
C GLY A 460 -39.66 -12.60 -5.14
N VAL A 461 -39.70 -12.98 -3.87
CA VAL A 461 -39.45 -12.05 -2.75
C VAL A 461 -38.11 -12.33 -2.09
N LEU A 462 -37.44 -11.25 -1.67
CA LEU A 462 -36.21 -11.31 -0.89
C LEU A 462 -36.50 -11.99 0.44
N TYR A 463 -35.76 -13.04 0.72
CA TYR A 463 -36.03 -13.95 1.84
C TYR A 463 -34.74 -14.34 2.54
N VAL A 464 -34.79 -14.38 3.88
CA VAL A 464 -33.65 -14.79 4.68
C VAL A 464 -33.73 -16.23 5.13
N THR A 465 -32.64 -16.98 4.94
CA THR A 465 -32.52 -18.37 5.37
C THR A 465 -32.29 -18.47 6.90
N SER A 466 -32.48 -19.67 7.49
CA SER A 466 -32.24 -19.86 8.93
C SER A 466 -30.75 -19.87 9.27
N GLY A 467 -29.90 -20.01 8.26
CA GLY A 467 -28.45 -19.96 8.38
C GLY A 467 -27.86 -18.56 8.21
N GLY A 468 -28.66 -17.56 7.86
CA GLY A 468 -28.20 -16.19 7.62
C GLY A 468 -28.01 -15.82 6.14
N ASP A 469 -28.04 -16.77 5.20
CA ASP A 469 -28.00 -16.43 3.77
C ASP A 469 -29.26 -15.69 3.31
N VAL A 470 -29.14 -14.87 2.28
CA VAL A 470 -30.27 -14.18 1.64
C VAL A 470 -30.50 -14.72 0.23
N LYS A 471 -31.75 -15.05 -0.08
CA LYS A 471 -32.16 -15.73 -1.33
C LYS A 471 -33.48 -15.19 -1.86
N LEU A 472 -33.78 -15.54 -3.11
CA LEU A 472 -35.10 -15.31 -3.69
C LEU A 472 -36.05 -16.48 -3.40
N ALA A 473 -37.15 -16.18 -2.71
CA ALA A 473 -38.27 -17.09 -2.45
C ALA A 473 -39.42 -16.87 -3.44
N GLN A 474 -40.38 -17.79 -3.46
CA GLN A 474 -41.57 -17.64 -4.31
C GLN A 474 -42.45 -16.50 -3.81
N ALA A 475 -43.16 -15.81 -4.71
CA ALA A 475 -44.08 -14.74 -4.35
C ALA A 475 -45.13 -15.16 -3.30
N SER A 476 -45.55 -16.42 -3.32
CA SER A 476 -46.47 -16.97 -2.33
C SER A 476 -45.92 -17.00 -0.91
N GLU A 477 -44.61 -16.86 -0.71
CA GLU A 477 -43.95 -16.88 0.60
C GLU A 477 -43.83 -15.48 1.24
N ALA A 478 -44.32 -14.43 0.58
CA ALA A 478 -44.26 -13.04 1.05
C ALA A 478 -44.90 -12.81 2.44
N TYR A 479 -45.83 -13.69 2.86
CA TYR A 479 -46.48 -13.58 4.17
C TYR A 479 -45.59 -14.03 5.34
N LEU A 480 -44.51 -14.76 5.07
CA LEU A 480 -43.63 -15.29 6.10
C LEU A 480 -42.82 -14.17 6.76
N PRO A 481 -42.56 -14.24 8.09
CA PRO A 481 -41.73 -13.24 8.78
C PRO A 481 -40.35 -13.02 8.15
N ARG A 482 -39.79 -14.07 7.55
CA ARG A 482 -38.46 -14.09 6.92
C ARG A 482 -38.43 -13.47 5.51
N ALA A 483 -39.58 -13.04 4.99
CA ALA A 483 -39.71 -12.24 3.77
C ALA A 483 -40.06 -10.77 4.08
N LYS A 484 -40.11 -10.39 5.37
CA LYS A 484 -40.50 -9.06 5.83
C LYS A 484 -39.27 -8.29 6.31
N TRP A 485 -39.12 -7.07 5.80
CA TRP A 485 -37.98 -6.21 6.01
C TRP A 485 -38.44 -4.86 6.57
N TYR A 486 -37.63 -4.22 7.38
CA TYR A 486 -37.83 -2.84 7.78
C TYR A 486 -36.55 -2.05 7.55
N PHE A 487 -36.71 -0.74 7.38
CA PHE A 487 -35.62 0.17 7.14
C PHE A 487 -35.35 0.99 8.40
N THR A 488 -34.07 1.22 8.69
CA THR A 488 -33.66 2.13 9.77
C THR A 488 -32.65 3.13 9.24
N LYS A 489 -32.88 4.41 9.50
CA LYS A 489 -31.95 5.48 9.12
C LYS A 489 -30.60 5.24 9.80
N THR A 490 -29.52 5.44 9.05
CA THR A 490 -28.14 5.35 9.57
C THR A 490 -27.27 6.51 9.06
N ASP A 491 -26.08 6.65 9.62
CA ASP A 491 -25.05 7.59 9.17
C ASP A 491 -23.90 6.85 8.48
N ASN A 492 -23.02 7.58 7.78
CA ASN A 492 -21.78 7.00 7.27
C ASN A 492 -20.62 7.25 8.24
N ASN A 493 -20.63 6.55 9.37
CA ASN A 493 -19.54 6.59 10.36
C ASN A 493 -19.36 7.99 10.97
N GLY A 494 -20.47 8.62 11.36
CA GLY A 494 -20.49 9.96 11.94
C GLY A 494 -20.62 11.12 10.93
N GLN A 495 -20.65 10.83 9.62
CA GLN A 495 -21.14 11.78 8.61
C GLN A 495 -22.64 11.56 8.36
N ASP A 496 -23.46 12.56 8.71
CA ASP A 496 -24.90 12.57 8.39
C ASP A 496 -25.07 12.81 6.88
N LEU A 497 -25.29 11.73 6.12
CA LEU A 497 -25.59 11.78 4.68
C LEU A 497 -27.08 12.08 4.41
N GLY A 498 -27.81 12.68 5.36
CA GLY A 498 -29.21 13.06 5.21
C GLY A 498 -30.18 11.88 5.40
N GLU A 499 -31.39 11.97 4.83
CA GLU A 499 -32.46 10.95 4.98
C GLU A 499 -32.32 9.72 4.06
N ALA A 500 -31.23 9.63 3.30
CA ALA A 500 -31.10 8.67 2.21
C ALA A 500 -30.50 7.31 2.62
N LEU A 501 -29.64 7.30 3.64
CA LEU A 501 -28.88 6.10 4.01
C LEU A 501 -29.65 5.25 5.02
N ILE A 502 -29.84 3.98 4.67
CA ILE A 502 -30.61 3.03 5.46
C ILE A 502 -29.82 1.75 5.72
N THR A 503 -30.17 1.09 6.81
CA THR A 503 -29.92 -0.32 7.03
C THR A 503 -31.19 -1.10 6.71
N ILE A 504 -31.03 -2.28 6.10
CA ILE A 504 -32.14 -3.17 5.76
C ILE A 504 -32.11 -4.36 6.72
N ARG A 505 -33.21 -4.58 7.44
CA ARG A 505 -33.25 -5.52 8.57
C ARG A 505 -34.48 -6.43 8.50
N PRO A 506 -34.37 -7.73 8.80
CA PRO A 506 -35.50 -8.66 8.79
C PRO A 506 -36.34 -8.51 10.07
N THR A 507 -37.62 -8.89 10.03
CA THR A 507 -38.48 -8.86 11.22
C THR A 507 -37.89 -9.69 12.38
N GLN A 508 -38.00 -9.16 13.61
CA GLN A 508 -37.50 -9.78 14.84
C GLN A 508 -37.98 -11.24 15.00
N GLY A 509 -37.06 -12.15 15.34
CA GLY A 509 -37.34 -13.60 15.45
C GLY A 509 -37.21 -14.40 14.14
N SER A 510 -36.77 -13.77 13.05
CA SER A 510 -36.52 -14.42 11.75
C SER A 510 -35.19 -15.20 11.69
N ILE A 511 -34.21 -14.85 12.54
CA ILE A 511 -32.84 -15.37 12.60
C ILE A 511 -32.37 -15.26 14.08
N ASN A 512 -31.27 -15.94 14.45
CA ASN A 512 -30.64 -15.81 15.77
C ASN A 512 -30.39 -14.34 16.16
N ASP A 513 -30.59 -14.00 17.44
CA ASP A 513 -30.67 -12.62 18.00
C ASP A 513 -29.42 -11.72 17.78
N ASN A 514 -28.39 -12.21 17.11
CA ASN A 514 -27.13 -11.50 16.88
C ASN A 514 -26.84 -11.23 15.39
N ILE A 515 -27.74 -11.51 14.44
CA ILE A 515 -27.53 -11.24 13.00
C ILE A 515 -28.73 -10.49 12.42
N ASP A 516 -28.57 -9.19 12.15
CA ASP A 516 -29.70 -8.27 11.96
C ASP A 516 -29.51 -7.23 10.84
N HIS A 517 -28.39 -7.24 10.12
CA HIS A 517 -28.11 -6.33 9.00
C HIS A 517 -27.96 -7.08 7.68
N LEU A 518 -28.66 -6.66 6.63
CA LEU A 518 -28.32 -7.08 5.26
C LEU A 518 -26.97 -6.46 4.89
N ALA A 519 -26.02 -7.29 4.47
CA ALA A 519 -24.66 -6.87 4.20
C ALA A 519 -24.10 -7.54 2.94
N SER A 520 -23.18 -6.86 2.26
CA SER A 520 -22.35 -7.49 1.24
C SER A 520 -21.00 -7.87 1.83
N ASN A 521 -20.40 -8.96 1.34
CA ASN A 521 -18.97 -9.16 1.51
C ASN A 521 -18.18 -8.38 0.44
N TYR A 522 -16.85 -8.44 0.51
CA TYR A 522 -15.99 -7.75 -0.45
C TYR A 522 -16.20 -8.16 -1.91
N HIS A 523 -16.61 -9.41 -2.15
CA HIS A 523 -16.81 -10.00 -3.48
C HIS A 523 -18.25 -9.83 -4.00
N GLY A 524 -19.06 -8.98 -3.35
CA GLY A 524 -20.42 -8.71 -3.78
C GLY A 524 -21.44 -9.77 -3.35
N HIS A 525 -21.07 -10.80 -2.58
CA HIS A 525 -22.05 -11.75 -2.07
C HIS A 525 -22.85 -11.14 -0.91
N VAL A 526 -24.18 -11.28 -0.93
CA VAL A 526 -25.06 -10.65 0.06
C VAL A 526 -25.58 -11.67 1.08
N GLU A 527 -25.34 -11.38 2.35
CA GLU A 527 -25.70 -12.21 3.49
C GLU A 527 -26.13 -11.36 4.69
N MET A 528 -26.59 -12.00 5.75
CA MET A 528 -26.90 -11.31 7.01
C MET A 528 -25.67 -11.23 7.91
N HIS A 529 -25.41 -10.05 8.48
CA HIS A 529 -24.27 -9.80 9.37
C HIS A 529 -24.69 -9.32 10.77
N SER A 530 -23.79 -9.52 11.73
CA SER A 530 -24.03 -9.31 13.17
C SER A 530 -23.82 -7.89 13.68
N ALA A 531 -23.24 -7.02 12.87
CA ALA A 531 -22.97 -5.63 13.21
C ALA A 531 -22.73 -4.81 11.94
N ASP A 532 -22.99 -3.52 12.02
CA ASP A 532 -22.48 -2.50 11.08
C ASP A 532 -20.98 -2.32 11.33
N GLY A 533 -20.15 -2.93 10.47
CA GLY A 533 -18.70 -2.99 10.63
C GLY A 533 -17.96 -1.69 10.28
N LEU A 534 -18.67 -0.56 10.15
CA LEU A 534 -18.13 0.73 9.68
C LEU A 534 -17.54 0.65 8.26
N SER A 535 -17.79 -0.44 7.53
CA SER A 535 -17.18 -0.72 6.23
C SER A 535 -17.97 -0.11 5.05
N GLY A 536 -19.19 0.36 5.32
CA GLY A 536 -20.16 0.78 4.31
C GLY A 536 -20.92 -0.38 3.65
N ARG A 537 -20.59 -1.64 3.98
CA ARG A 537 -21.16 -2.84 3.36
C ARG A 537 -22.51 -3.26 3.91
N GLU A 538 -22.94 -2.66 5.00
CA GLU A 538 -24.21 -2.89 5.68
C GLU A 538 -25.22 -1.77 5.38
N LYS A 539 -24.79 -0.77 4.62
CA LYS A 539 -25.50 0.49 4.39
C LYS A 539 -25.94 0.56 2.94
N TRP A 540 -27.18 0.97 2.75
CA TRP A 540 -27.86 0.92 1.47
C TRP A 540 -28.57 2.24 1.19
N TYR A 541 -28.77 2.54 -0.09
CA TYR A 541 -29.66 3.62 -0.52
C TYR A 541 -30.64 3.11 -1.58
N LEU A 542 -31.80 3.76 -1.63
CA LEU A 542 -32.88 3.44 -2.54
C LEU A 542 -32.95 4.53 -3.61
N GLN A 543 -32.79 4.13 -4.87
CA GLN A 543 -32.90 5.05 -6.00
C GLN A 543 -34.05 4.61 -6.89
N LYS A 544 -34.99 5.51 -7.16
CA LYS A 544 -36.08 5.23 -8.10
C LYS A 544 -35.52 4.97 -9.50
N VAL A 545 -35.98 3.89 -10.14
CA VAL A 545 -35.58 3.55 -11.51
C VAL A 545 -36.15 4.60 -12.47
N PRO A 546 -35.35 5.19 -13.38
CA PRO A 546 -35.85 6.11 -14.40
C PRO A 546 -36.98 5.47 -15.21
N ASP A 547 -38.03 6.24 -15.50
CA ASP A 547 -39.21 5.80 -16.28
C ASP A 547 -40.08 4.71 -15.63
N SER A 548 -39.85 4.38 -14.35
CA SER A 548 -40.68 3.46 -13.57
C SER A 548 -41.37 4.16 -12.41
N GLU A 549 -42.65 3.86 -12.16
CA GLU A 549 -43.39 4.47 -11.05
C GLU A 549 -43.14 3.76 -9.70
N ASP A 550 -42.87 2.45 -9.72
CA ASP A 550 -42.89 1.57 -8.53
C ASP A 550 -41.60 0.77 -8.31
N GLU A 551 -40.57 0.98 -9.13
CA GLU A 551 -39.30 0.23 -9.03
C GLU A 551 -38.16 1.07 -8.48
N TYR A 552 -37.29 0.40 -7.73
CA TYR A 552 -36.11 0.96 -7.09
C TYR A 552 -34.88 0.10 -7.35
N TYR A 553 -33.74 0.75 -7.54
CA TYR A 553 -32.44 0.17 -7.31
C TYR A 553 -32.15 0.18 -5.81
N ILE A 554 -31.71 -0.95 -5.28
CA ILE A 554 -31.14 -1.06 -3.93
C ILE A 554 -29.63 -1.10 -4.13
N LYS A 555 -28.92 -0.06 -3.69
CA LYS A 555 -27.50 0.11 -3.96
C LYS A 555 -26.67 0.11 -2.69
N ILE A 556 -25.52 -0.54 -2.73
CA ILE A 556 -24.62 -0.58 -1.58
C ILE A 556 -23.89 0.76 -1.44
N SER A 557 -23.73 1.22 -0.20
CA SER A 557 -23.03 2.48 0.08
C SER A 557 -21.52 2.40 -0.14
N GLY A 558 -20.93 1.21 -0.11
CA GLY A 558 -19.50 1.02 -0.39
C GLY A 558 -18.89 -0.22 0.23
N GLY A 559 -17.57 -0.26 0.23
CA GLY A 559 -16.77 -1.35 0.82
C GLY A 559 -16.66 -2.61 -0.04
N THR A 560 -17.28 -2.66 -1.22
CA THR A 560 -17.29 -3.82 -2.12
C THR A 560 -16.21 -3.69 -3.20
N SER A 561 -16.07 -4.70 -4.07
CA SER A 561 -15.24 -4.61 -5.27
C SER A 561 -15.73 -3.42 -6.11
N ALA A 562 -14.81 -2.62 -6.69
CA ALA A 562 -15.08 -1.29 -7.26
C ALA A 562 -16.11 -1.25 -8.42
N GLY A 563 -16.62 -2.41 -8.85
CA GLY A 563 -17.70 -2.50 -9.83
C GLY A 563 -19.06 -2.79 -9.22
N ASP A 564 -19.17 -3.62 -8.17
CA ASP A 564 -20.47 -4.21 -7.81
C ASP A 564 -21.27 -3.28 -6.88
N VAL A 565 -22.37 -2.73 -7.40
CA VAL A 565 -23.14 -1.64 -6.77
C VAL A 565 -24.60 -2.01 -6.52
N PHE A 566 -25.24 -2.73 -7.44
CA PHE A 566 -26.68 -2.98 -7.43
C PHE A 566 -27.00 -4.32 -6.78
N LEU A 567 -27.92 -4.35 -5.82
CA LEU A 567 -28.49 -5.61 -5.34
C LEU A 567 -29.16 -6.33 -6.50
N SER A 568 -28.74 -7.57 -6.76
CA SER A 568 -29.16 -8.37 -7.90
C SER A 568 -29.48 -9.79 -7.49
N VAL A 569 -30.30 -10.47 -8.29
CA VAL A 569 -30.54 -11.90 -8.16
C VAL A 569 -29.89 -12.65 -9.31
N ASN A 570 -29.18 -13.73 -9.02
CA ASN A 570 -28.60 -14.59 -10.05
C ASN A 570 -29.53 -15.74 -10.45
N SER A 571 -29.13 -16.51 -11.48
CA SER A 571 -29.92 -17.64 -11.99
C SER A 571 -30.17 -18.76 -10.97
N ASP A 572 -29.38 -18.82 -9.91
CA ASP A 572 -29.45 -19.81 -8.83
C ASP A 572 -30.26 -19.31 -7.62
N ARG A 573 -30.87 -18.11 -7.74
CA ARG A 573 -31.65 -17.41 -6.70
C ARG A 573 -30.81 -16.87 -5.54
N ASN A 574 -29.49 -16.85 -5.66
CA ASN A 574 -28.67 -16.17 -4.68
C ASN A 574 -28.73 -14.66 -4.95
N ILE A 575 -28.55 -13.90 -3.88
CA ILE A 575 -28.53 -12.45 -3.92
C ILE A 575 -27.08 -12.02 -3.86
N ASP A 576 -26.66 -11.28 -4.87
CA ASP A 576 -25.31 -10.79 -5.05
C ASP A 576 -25.39 -9.33 -5.53
N LEU A 577 -24.24 -8.67 -5.65
CA LEU A 577 -24.13 -7.36 -6.24
C LEU A 577 -23.75 -7.48 -7.73
N ASP A 578 -24.34 -6.62 -8.55
CA ASP A 578 -24.03 -6.48 -9.98
C ASP A 578 -23.47 -5.08 -10.25
N PRO A 579 -22.50 -4.93 -11.17
CA PRO A 579 -21.98 -3.62 -11.53
C PRO A 579 -22.90 -2.75 -12.37
N ARG A 580 -23.95 -3.30 -12.99
CA ARG A 580 -24.80 -2.55 -13.92
C ARG A 580 -26.22 -3.09 -13.99
N ASP A 581 -27.15 -2.25 -14.43
CA ASP A 581 -28.47 -2.71 -14.88
C ASP A 581 -28.42 -3.06 -16.37
N ASP A 582 -28.54 -4.35 -16.70
CA ASP A 582 -28.67 -4.86 -18.06
C ASP A 582 -30.13 -4.91 -18.56
N GLN A 583 -31.05 -4.28 -17.82
CA GLN A 583 -32.49 -4.14 -18.09
C GLN A 583 -33.28 -5.45 -18.08
N ASP A 584 -32.72 -6.53 -17.53
CA ASP A 584 -33.43 -7.80 -17.43
C ASP A 584 -34.30 -7.94 -16.17
N GLY A 585 -34.29 -6.90 -15.32
CA GLY A 585 -35.08 -6.77 -14.11
C GLY A 585 -34.46 -7.43 -12.88
N ARG A 586 -33.30 -8.09 -12.98
CA ARG A 586 -32.64 -8.75 -11.83
C ARG A 586 -32.09 -7.76 -10.80
N THR A 587 -31.78 -6.53 -11.22
CA THR A 587 -31.28 -5.44 -10.38
C THR A 587 -32.38 -4.46 -9.94
N ARG A 588 -33.64 -4.71 -10.34
CA ARG A 588 -34.79 -3.84 -10.09
C ARG A 588 -35.73 -4.48 -9.09
N TRP A 589 -36.20 -3.67 -8.14
CA TRP A 589 -36.99 -4.14 -7.00
C TRP A 589 -38.24 -3.30 -6.78
N THR A 590 -39.37 -3.97 -6.60
CA THR A 590 -40.60 -3.36 -6.08
C THR A 590 -40.66 -3.53 -4.57
N ILE A 591 -40.90 -2.45 -3.84
CA ILE A 591 -40.99 -2.44 -2.39
C ILE A 591 -42.44 -2.14 -2.00
N THR A 592 -43.08 -3.07 -1.29
CA THR A 592 -44.51 -2.97 -0.93
C THR A 592 -44.70 -3.05 0.57
N GLU A 593 -45.40 -2.07 1.15
CA GLU A 593 -45.77 -2.05 2.56
C GLU A 593 -46.67 -3.23 2.91
N VAL A 594 -46.33 -3.92 3.99
CA VAL A 594 -47.11 -5.01 4.56
C VAL A 594 -48.10 -4.41 5.55
N VAL A 595 -49.36 -4.32 5.13
CA VAL A 595 -50.46 -3.94 6.05
C VAL A 595 -50.64 -5.10 7.04
N VAL A 596 -50.27 -4.85 8.31
CA VAL A 596 -50.37 -5.84 9.41
C VAL A 596 -51.77 -5.91 9.98
#